data_AF-A0A960EN22-F1
#
_entry.id   AF-A0A960EN22-F1
#
_cell.length_a   1.000
_cell.length_b   1.000
_cell.length_c   1.000
_cell.angle_alpha   90.00
_cell.angle_beta   90.00
_cell.angle_gamma   90.00
#
_symmetry.space_group_name_H-M   'P 1'
#
loop_
_entity.id
_entity.type
_entity.pdbx_description
1 polymer ?
#
loop_
_entity_poly.entity_id
_entity_poly.type
_entity_poly.pdbx_seq_one_letter_code
_entity_poly.pdbx_strand_id
1 'polypeptide(L)'
;HPRTQIFSTLLAALRERVAALPDQLAAEPEEAKRFDVMLLGTQLSLLRAEPFEKQRARIVKVASALEDLGTRIPAVAAQMDLIVQMQTDEWWVDVTYPMLEDVRRRLRPLAHLIEAKRRVVLYSDFADTLGEVTEIELVGAGPGGGSSEFAEFGARVLQFLTEGLAADIVAKVRSGAPLNAADMNELQRTLVAANVGDQDSFAAASAKLGSFGLFIRSLVGLDRAAAKRAFAEFLDDKRYNQNQIRFVNLVIDELCKEGRLPAGRVYAEPYVGLAPHGPEQIFTADQADRFFEVLATLNLADTGLAS
;
A
#
# COMPACT_ATOMS: atom_id res chain seq x y z
N HIS A 1 -30.31 -38.26 -48.56
CA HIS A 1 -30.25 -37.00 -47.79
C HIS A 1 -30.50 -37.05 -46.26
N PRO A 2 -30.69 -38.19 -45.54
CA PRO A 2 -30.96 -38.12 -44.10
C PRO A 2 -29.71 -38.11 -43.18
N ARG A 3 -28.53 -38.52 -43.66
CA ARG A 3 -27.33 -38.65 -42.81
C ARG A 3 -26.65 -37.31 -42.46
N THR A 4 -26.78 -36.29 -43.30
CA THR A 4 -26.12 -34.99 -43.08
C THR A 4 -26.86 -34.12 -42.05
N GLN A 5 -28.19 -34.27 -41.95
CA GLN A 5 -29.00 -33.53 -40.96
C GLN A 5 -28.83 -34.06 -39.53
N ILE A 6 -28.58 -35.36 -39.35
CA ILE A 6 -28.36 -35.96 -38.02
C ILE A 6 -27.01 -35.48 -37.44
N PHE A 7 -25.97 -35.35 -38.27
CA PHE A 7 -24.66 -34.89 -37.81
C PHE A 7 -24.67 -33.41 -37.39
N SER A 8 -25.42 -32.55 -38.10
CA SER A 8 -25.53 -31.14 -37.74
C SER A 8 -26.34 -30.90 -36.46
N THR A 9 -27.39 -31.71 -36.23
CA THR A 9 -28.18 -31.64 -35.00
C THR A 9 -27.43 -32.21 -33.79
N LEU A 10 -26.61 -33.25 -33.97
CA LEU A 10 -25.74 -33.76 -32.91
C LEU A 10 -24.61 -32.78 -32.56
N LEU A 11 -24.03 -32.09 -33.54
CA LEU A 11 -23.01 -31.06 -33.28
C LEU A 11 -23.60 -29.85 -32.53
N ALA A 12 -24.83 -29.43 -32.89
CA ALA A 12 -25.53 -28.36 -32.19
C ALA A 12 -25.86 -28.75 -30.74
N ALA A 13 -26.34 -29.98 -30.51
CA ALA A 13 -26.64 -30.48 -29.16
C ALA A 13 -25.39 -30.72 -28.30
N LEU A 14 -24.26 -31.10 -28.89
CA LEU A 14 -22.97 -31.19 -28.19
C LEU A 14 -22.45 -29.81 -27.78
N ARG A 15 -22.74 -28.77 -28.57
CA ARG A 15 -22.35 -27.39 -28.24
C ARG A 15 -23.11 -26.82 -27.03
N GLU A 16 -24.31 -27.31 -26.77
CA GLU A 16 -25.10 -26.95 -25.57
C GLU A 16 -24.81 -27.84 -24.34
N ARG A 17 -24.36 -29.10 -24.53
CA ARG A 17 -24.15 -30.05 -23.42
C ARG A 17 -22.69 -30.27 -23.02
N VAL A 18 -21.72 -29.87 -23.84
CA VAL A 18 -20.29 -29.89 -23.48
C VAL A 18 -19.94 -28.52 -22.92
N ALA A 19 -19.42 -28.49 -21.69
CA ALA A 19 -18.92 -27.27 -21.08
C ALA A 19 -18.07 -26.50 -22.09
N ALA A 20 -18.34 -25.20 -22.24
CA ALA A 20 -17.62 -24.34 -23.15
C ALA A 20 -16.10 -24.53 -22.94
N LEU A 21 -15.37 -24.71 -24.04
CA LEU A 21 -13.91 -24.73 -24.01
C LEU A 21 -13.41 -23.46 -23.29
N PRO A 22 -12.30 -23.50 -22.53
CA PRO A 22 -11.86 -22.38 -21.67
C PRO A 22 -11.71 -21.03 -22.39
N ASP A 23 -11.50 -21.09 -23.70
CA ASP A 23 -11.35 -20.03 -24.68
C ASP A 23 -12.68 -19.45 -25.22
N GLN A 24 -13.82 -20.06 -24.87
CA GLN A 24 -15.18 -19.61 -25.24
C GLN A 24 -15.99 -19.05 -24.06
N LEU A 25 -15.43 -19.06 -22.86
CA LEU A 25 -16.03 -18.41 -21.68
C LEU A 25 -15.78 -16.91 -21.74
N ALA A 26 -16.77 -16.12 -21.32
CA ALA A 26 -16.57 -14.69 -21.14
C ALA A 26 -15.36 -14.46 -20.22
N ALA A 27 -14.53 -13.47 -20.56
CA ALA A 27 -13.36 -13.13 -19.77
C ALA A 27 -13.80 -12.79 -18.34
N GLU A 28 -13.64 -13.75 -17.42
CA GLU A 28 -13.94 -13.50 -16.02
C GLU A 28 -12.97 -12.47 -15.45
N PRO A 29 -13.45 -11.58 -14.55
CA PRO A 29 -12.60 -10.61 -13.88
C PRO A 29 -11.41 -11.31 -13.21
N GLU A 30 -10.21 -10.80 -13.46
CA GLU A 30 -8.96 -11.37 -12.93
C GLU A 30 -8.98 -11.42 -11.40
N GLU A 31 -9.65 -10.47 -10.78
CA GLU A 31 -9.80 -10.31 -9.34
C GLU A 31 -10.62 -11.45 -8.72
N ALA A 32 -11.67 -11.89 -9.42
CA ALA A 32 -12.45 -13.05 -9.02
C ALA A 32 -11.61 -14.34 -9.08
N LYS A 33 -10.74 -14.48 -10.09
CA LYS A 33 -9.82 -15.63 -10.21
C LYS A 33 -8.76 -15.61 -9.11
N ARG A 34 -8.20 -14.45 -8.81
CA ARG A 34 -7.24 -14.27 -7.70
C ARG A 34 -7.87 -14.63 -6.35
N PHE A 35 -9.12 -14.22 -6.14
CA PHE A 35 -9.89 -14.57 -4.95
C PHE A 35 -10.17 -16.08 -4.88
N ASP A 36 -10.58 -16.70 -5.99
CA ASP A 36 -10.77 -18.15 -6.07
C ASP A 36 -9.49 -18.92 -5.72
N VAL A 37 -8.35 -18.55 -6.30
CA VAL A 37 -7.06 -19.20 -6.01
C VAL A 37 -6.71 -19.10 -4.52
N MET A 38 -6.98 -17.97 -3.89
CA MET A 38 -6.73 -17.77 -2.46
C MET A 38 -7.60 -18.69 -1.59
N LEU A 39 -8.90 -18.78 -1.87
CA LEU A 39 -9.84 -19.60 -1.11
C LEU A 39 -9.61 -21.09 -1.36
N LEU A 40 -9.39 -21.50 -2.61
CA LEU A 40 -9.06 -22.88 -2.96
C LEU A 40 -7.73 -23.33 -2.35
N GLY A 41 -6.72 -22.44 -2.30
CA GLY A 41 -5.47 -22.70 -1.60
C GLY A 41 -5.64 -22.89 -0.09
N THR A 42 -6.56 -22.14 0.52
CA THR A 42 -6.91 -22.28 1.95
C THR A 42 -7.65 -23.58 2.22
N GLN A 43 -8.65 -23.91 1.39
CA GLN A 43 -9.35 -25.20 1.45
C GLN A 43 -8.39 -26.39 1.30
N LEU A 44 -7.42 -26.30 0.39
CA LEU A 44 -6.41 -27.34 0.21
C LEU A 44 -5.51 -27.47 1.45
N SER A 45 -5.09 -26.35 2.03
CA SER A 45 -4.28 -26.33 3.25
C SER A 45 -5.04 -26.97 4.41
N LEU A 46 -6.33 -26.65 4.56
CA LEU A 46 -7.22 -27.25 5.55
C LEU A 46 -7.33 -28.77 5.38
N LEU A 47 -7.56 -29.25 4.14
CA LEU A 47 -7.66 -30.68 3.83
C LEU A 47 -6.34 -31.44 4.05
N ARG A 48 -5.20 -30.75 3.94
CA ARG A 48 -3.86 -31.30 4.19
C ARG A 48 -3.39 -31.15 5.63
N ALA A 49 -4.20 -30.53 6.50
CA ALA A 49 -3.82 -30.15 7.86
C ALA A 49 -2.54 -29.27 7.92
N GLU A 50 -2.36 -28.41 6.93
CA GLU A 50 -1.28 -27.43 6.86
C GLU A 50 -1.72 -26.08 7.48
N PRO A 51 -0.81 -25.33 8.12
CA PRO A 51 -1.14 -24.03 8.68
C PRO A 51 -1.46 -23.01 7.56
N PHE A 52 -2.56 -22.28 7.71
CA PHE A 52 -3.05 -21.32 6.71
C PHE A 52 -3.22 -19.89 7.23
N GLU A 53 -2.53 -19.52 8.32
CA GLU A 53 -2.64 -18.18 8.94
C GLU A 53 -2.32 -17.03 7.96
N LYS A 54 -1.37 -17.24 7.04
CA LYS A 54 -1.04 -16.22 6.01
C LYS A 54 -2.20 -16.03 5.04
N GLN A 55 -2.86 -17.11 4.63
CA GLN A 55 -3.99 -17.10 3.73
C GLN A 55 -5.20 -16.48 4.43
N ARG A 56 -5.44 -16.86 5.70
CA ARG A 56 -6.44 -16.26 6.58
C ARG A 56 -6.29 -14.74 6.68
N ALA A 57 -5.10 -14.24 7.01
CA ALA A 57 -4.85 -12.79 7.09
C ALA A 57 -5.16 -12.06 5.77
N ARG A 58 -4.88 -12.69 4.63
CA ARG A 58 -5.21 -12.14 3.30
C ARG A 58 -6.71 -12.13 3.04
N ILE A 59 -7.44 -13.17 3.44
CA ILE A 59 -8.91 -13.25 3.32
C ILE A 59 -9.57 -12.19 4.21
N VAL A 60 -9.11 -12.04 5.45
CA VAL A 60 -9.58 -10.99 6.38
C VAL A 60 -9.36 -9.60 5.80
N LYS A 61 -8.22 -9.35 5.14
CA LYS A 61 -7.95 -8.07 4.45
C LYS A 61 -8.94 -7.81 3.30
N VAL A 62 -9.32 -8.84 2.56
CA VAL A 62 -10.34 -8.75 1.50
C VAL A 62 -11.71 -8.45 2.12
N ALA A 63 -12.07 -9.09 3.23
CA ALA A 63 -13.30 -8.84 3.97
C ALA A 63 -13.38 -7.38 4.46
N SER A 64 -12.31 -6.87 5.08
CA SER A 64 -12.22 -5.47 5.53
C SER A 64 -12.36 -4.48 4.37
N ALA A 65 -11.75 -4.77 3.22
CA ALA A 65 -11.90 -3.93 2.03
C ALA A 65 -13.33 -3.94 1.45
N LEU A 66 -14.05 -5.06 1.59
CA LEU A 66 -15.47 -5.13 1.23
C LEU A 66 -16.34 -4.41 2.26
N GLU A 67 -16.05 -4.52 3.55
CA GLU A 67 -16.79 -3.81 4.61
C GLU A 67 -16.84 -2.30 4.36
N ASP A 68 -15.71 -1.69 4.00
CA ASP A 68 -15.59 -0.28 3.59
C ASP A 68 -16.59 0.13 2.49
N LEU A 69 -16.97 -0.81 1.62
CA LEU A 69 -17.88 -0.59 0.51
C LEU A 69 -19.34 -0.84 0.88
N GLY A 70 -19.62 -1.50 2.01
CA GLY A 70 -20.95 -1.90 2.43
C GLY A 70 -21.92 -0.75 2.63
N THR A 71 -21.45 0.41 3.08
CA THR A 71 -22.27 1.61 3.26
C THR A 71 -22.75 2.20 1.92
N ARG A 72 -22.05 1.92 0.81
CA ARG A 72 -22.31 2.51 -0.51
C ARG A 72 -22.91 1.51 -1.50
N ILE A 73 -22.60 0.23 -1.38
CA ILE A 73 -22.97 -0.81 -2.36
C ILE A 73 -23.95 -1.81 -1.73
N PRO A 74 -25.24 -1.84 -2.15
CA PRO A 74 -26.25 -2.74 -1.60
C PRO A 74 -25.90 -4.24 -1.70
N ALA A 75 -25.22 -4.65 -2.77
CA ALA A 75 -24.79 -6.04 -2.96
C ALA A 75 -23.77 -6.50 -1.92
N VAL A 76 -22.95 -5.57 -1.41
CA VAL A 76 -21.99 -5.82 -0.33
C VAL A 76 -22.68 -5.77 1.02
N ALA A 77 -23.59 -4.80 1.23
CA ALA A 77 -24.41 -4.73 2.44
C ALA A 77 -25.21 -6.03 2.69
N ALA A 78 -25.69 -6.68 1.62
CA ALA A 78 -26.40 -7.95 1.71
C ALA A 78 -25.54 -9.13 2.23
N GLN A 79 -24.21 -9.00 2.24
CA GLN A 79 -23.28 -10.01 2.77
C GLN A 79 -22.53 -9.53 4.02
N MET A 80 -22.96 -8.42 4.64
CA MET A 80 -22.25 -7.76 5.74
C MET A 80 -22.08 -8.68 6.96
N ASP A 81 -23.11 -9.45 7.31
CA ASP A 81 -23.05 -10.38 8.45
C ASP A 81 -21.90 -11.38 8.29
N LEU A 82 -21.74 -11.94 7.08
CA LEU A 82 -20.66 -12.87 6.76
C LEU A 82 -19.30 -12.15 6.78
N ILE A 83 -19.22 -10.94 6.21
CA ILE A 83 -18.00 -10.13 6.13
C ILE A 83 -17.49 -9.74 7.53
N VAL A 84 -18.38 -9.40 8.46
CA VAL A 84 -18.01 -9.04 9.84
C VAL A 84 -17.59 -10.30 10.61
N GLN A 85 -18.35 -11.40 10.48
CA GLN A 85 -18.02 -12.66 11.19
C GLN A 85 -16.63 -13.18 10.83
N MET A 86 -16.27 -13.23 9.53
CA MET A 86 -14.97 -13.74 9.08
C MET A 86 -13.78 -12.88 9.48
N GLN A 87 -13.99 -11.67 10.02
CA GLN A 87 -12.92 -10.85 10.58
C GLN A 87 -12.62 -11.19 12.05
N THR A 88 -13.53 -11.90 12.73
CA THR A 88 -13.34 -12.34 14.11
C THR A 88 -12.54 -13.63 14.17
N ASP A 89 -11.74 -13.81 15.24
CA ASP A 89 -10.98 -15.04 15.44
C ASP A 89 -11.88 -16.27 15.63
N GLU A 90 -13.04 -16.07 16.27
CA GLU A 90 -14.02 -17.11 16.58
C GLU A 90 -14.53 -17.85 15.34
N TRP A 91 -14.78 -17.13 14.23
CA TRP A 91 -15.26 -17.74 12.99
C TRP A 91 -14.26 -18.74 12.37
N TRP A 92 -12.97 -18.58 12.65
CA TRP A 92 -11.91 -19.44 12.12
C TRP A 92 -11.63 -20.67 12.99
N VAL A 93 -12.16 -20.70 14.22
CA VAL A 93 -12.09 -21.88 15.08
C VAL A 93 -12.95 -22.98 14.44
N ASP A 94 -12.36 -24.16 14.24
CA ASP A 94 -13.00 -25.31 13.60
C ASP A 94 -13.57 -25.04 12.20
N VAL A 95 -12.93 -24.12 11.44
CA VAL A 95 -13.35 -23.80 10.07
C VAL A 95 -13.37 -25.05 9.18
N THR A 96 -14.46 -25.22 8.43
CA THR A 96 -14.67 -26.40 7.58
C THR A 96 -14.59 -26.06 6.08
N TYR A 97 -14.37 -27.08 5.25
CA TYR A 97 -14.39 -26.92 3.80
C TYR A 97 -15.70 -26.27 3.28
N PRO A 98 -16.91 -26.71 3.71
CA PRO A 98 -18.16 -26.08 3.29
C PRO A 98 -18.26 -24.60 3.66
N MET A 99 -17.71 -24.18 4.81
CA MET A 99 -17.71 -22.76 5.21
C MET A 99 -16.86 -21.92 4.26
N LEU A 100 -15.65 -22.39 3.93
CA LEU A 100 -14.78 -21.68 2.97
C LEU A 100 -15.37 -21.68 1.56
N GLU A 101 -16.07 -22.73 1.16
CA GLU A 101 -16.76 -22.79 -0.13
C GLU A 101 -17.94 -21.82 -0.22
N ASP A 102 -18.68 -21.64 0.89
CA ASP A 102 -19.75 -20.63 0.98
C ASP A 102 -19.19 -19.21 0.87
N VAL A 103 -18.06 -18.92 1.55
CA VAL A 103 -17.32 -17.65 1.40
C VAL A 103 -16.92 -17.41 -0.04
N ARG A 104 -16.32 -18.42 -0.69
CA ARG A 104 -15.88 -18.31 -2.09
C ARG A 104 -17.06 -17.96 -3.00
N ARG A 105 -18.19 -18.64 -2.86
CA ARG A 105 -19.39 -18.43 -3.70
C ARG A 105 -20.01 -17.05 -3.50
N ARG A 106 -20.12 -16.59 -2.26
CA ARG A 106 -20.82 -15.33 -1.92
C ARG A 106 -19.97 -14.10 -2.19
N LEU A 107 -18.66 -14.17 -1.96
CA LEU A 107 -17.77 -13.02 -2.10
C LEU A 107 -17.08 -12.94 -3.48
N ARG A 108 -17.01 -14.04 -4.25
CA ARG A 108 -16.44 -14.02 -5.61
C ARG A 108 -17.06 -12.96 -6.52
N PRO A 109 -18.39 -12.78 -6.58
CA PRO A 109 -19.00 -11.74 -7.40
C PRO A 109 -18.64 -10.33 -6.93
N LEU A 110 -18.23 -10.16 -5.66
CA LEU A 110 -17.91 -8.86 -5.07
C LEU A 110 -16.41 -8.52 -5.17
N ALA A 111 -15.55 -9.50 -5.45
CA ALA A 111 -14.09 -9.33 -5.47
C ALA A 111 -13.61 -8.22 -6.43
N HIS A 112 -14.28 -8.05 -7.58
CA HIS A 112 -13.93 -7.02 -8.57
C HIS A 112 -14.19 -5.59 -8.05
N LEU A 113 -15.07 -5.40 -7.07
CA LEU A 113 -15.42 -4.09 -6.51
C LEU A 113 -14.27 -3.49 -5.68
N ILE A 114 -13.38 -4.34 -5.18
CA ILE A 114 -12.23 -3.92 -4.37
C ILE A 114 -11.22 -3.14 -5.22
N GLU A 115 -11.02 -3.55 -6.48
CA GLU A 115 -10.13 -2.85 -7.41
C GLU A 115 -10.80 -1.68 -8.15
N ALA A 116 -12.13 -1.58 -8.18
CA ALA A 116 -12.82 -0.39 -8.70
C ALA A 116 -12.46 0.88 -7.89
N LYS A 117 -12.11 0.73 -6.60
CA LYS A 117 -11.56 1.82 -5.77
C LYS A 117 -10.09 2.14 -6.09
N ARG A 118 -9.37 1.25 -6.79
CA ARG A 118 -7.97 1.46 -7.26
C ARG A 118 -7.87 1.98 -8.69
N ARG A 119 -8.87 1.75 -9.55
CA ARG A 119 -8.93 2.34 -10.90
C ARG A 119 -9.77 3.61 -10.88
N VAL A 120 -9.13 4.73 -10.52
CA VAL A 120 -9.57 6.01 -11.08
C VAL A 120 -9.18 5.96 -12.56
N VAL A 121 -10.13 5.60 -13.42
CA VAL A 121 -9.96 5.79 -14.86
C VAL A 121 -10.09 7.29 -15.11
N LEU A 122 -8.95 7.97 -15.18
CA LEU A 122 -8.87 9.35 -15.64
C LEU A 122 -9.18 9.35 -17.14
N TYR A 123 -10.43 9.64 -17.51
CA TYR A 123 -10.68 10.22 -18.82
C TYR A 123 -10.21 11.67 -18.74
N SER A 124 -9.03 11.94 -19.28
CA SER A 124 -8.69 13.31 -19.63
C SER A 124 -8.94 13.54 -21.11
N ASP A 125 -10.04 14.22 -21.42
CA ASP A 125 -10.09 15.02 -22.64
C ASP A 125 -9.11 16.17 -22.45
N PHE A 126 -7.91 16.06 -23.01
CA PHE A 126 -7.01 17.19 -23.19
C PHE A 126 -7.05 17.62 -24.65
N ALA A 127 -7.49 18.85 -24.90
CA ALA A 127 -7.14 19.56 -26.11
C ALA A 127 -5.63 19.85 -26.04
N ASP A 128 -4.86 19.23 -26.93
CA ASP A 128 -3.40 19.35 -26.98
C ASP A 128 -2.95 20.81 -27.11
N THR A 129 -2.24 21.29 -26.09
CA THR A 129 -1.26 22.37 -26.24
C THR A 129 0.08 21.86 -25.72
N LEU A 130 0.97 21.49 -26.64
CA LEU A 130 2.33 21.02 -26.38
C LEU A 130 3.15 22.10 -25.64
N GLY A 131 3.36 21.92 -24.35
CA GLY A 131 4.42 22.56 -23.56
C GLY A 131 5.62 21.61 -23.38
N GLU A 132 6.78 22.14 -22.98
CA GLU A 132 8.02 21.38 -22.84
C GLU A 132 7.88 20.19 -21.87
N VAL A 133 8.38 19.03 -22.32
CA VAL A 133 8.34 17.76 -21.62
C VAL A 133 9.19 17.83 -20.35
N THR A 134 8.55 17.67 -19.20
CA THR A 134 9.23 17.34 -17.93
C THR A 134 8.98 15.88 -17.62
N GLU A 135 10.04 15.07 -17.63
CA GLU A 135 9.99 13.69 -17.17
C GLU A 135 9.78 13.67 -15.65
N ILE A 136 8.63 13.14 -15.21
CA ILE A 136 8.38 12.85 -13.81
C ILE A 136 8.42 11.31 -13.66
N GLU A 137 9.51 10.79 -13.08
CA GLU A 137 9.59 9.38 -12.69
C GLU A 137 8.59 9.10 -11.56
N LEU A 138 7.49 8.41 -11.90
CA LEU A 138 6.61 7.78 -10.93
C LEU A 138 7.33 6.61 -10.25
N VAL A 139 7.67 6.79 -8.97
CA VAL A 139 8.20 5.71 -8.13
C VAL A 139 7.08 4.71 -7.84
N GLY A 140 7.18 3.54 -8.47
CA GLY A 140 6.50 2.31 -8.07
C GLY A 140 5.28 1.92 -8.91
N ALA A 141 5.50 1.36 -10.11
CA ALA A 141 4.82 0.16 -10.63
C ALA A 141 5.19 -0.17 -12.10
N GLY A 142 6.43 -0.65 -12.35
CA GLY A 142 6.91 -1.52 -13.45
C GLY A 142 6.62 -1.16 -14.93
N PRO A 143 7.18 -1.90 -15.92
CA PRO A 143 8.35 -2.78 -15.93
C PRO A 143 9.46 -2.24 -16.88
N GLY A 144 10.64 -1.96 -16.34
CA GLY A 144 11.77 -1.48 -17.15
C GLY A 144 13.05 -1.29 -16.34
N GLY A 145 13.85 -2.35 -16.22
CA GLY A 145 15.32 -2.30 -16.26
C GLY A 145 16.17 -1.60 -15.19
N GLY A 146 15.65 -0.81 -14.24
CA GLY A 146 16.51 -0.08 -13.28
C GLY A 146 16.07 -0.06 -11.81
N SER A 147 14.89 -0.59 -11.49
CA SER A 147 14.28 -0.48 -10.15
C SER A 147 14.50 -1.69 -9.23
N SER A 148 14.92 -2.84 -9.75
CA SER A 148 15.19 -4.04 -8.93
C SER A 148 16.44 -3.87 -8.08
N GLU A 149 17.53 -3.38 -8.68
CA GLU A 149 18.83 -3.28 -8.00
C GLU A 149 18.78 -2.26 -6.84
N PHE A 150 18.11 -1.12 -7.03
CA PHE A 150 17.94 -0.13 -5.97
C PHE A 150 17.05 -0.65 -4.84
N ALA A 151 15.97 -1.36 -5.16
CA ALA A 151 15.08 -1.95 -4.15
C ALA A 151 15.78 -3.09 -3.37
N GLU A 152 16.54 -3.94 -4.06
CA GLU A 152 17.35 -5.00 -3.45
C GLU A 152 18.47 -4.42 -2.58
N PHE A 153 19.11 -3.34 -3.03
CA PHE A 153 20.08 -2.60 -2.24
C PHE A 153 19.46 -2.00 -0.98
N GLY A 154 18.32 -1.32 -1.10
CA GLY A 154 17.57 -0.80 0.05
C GLY A 154 17.18 -1.90 1.04
N ALA A 155 16.77 -3.08 0.54
CA ALA A 155 16.44 -4.22 1.38
C ALA A 155 17.65 -4.76 2.16
N ARG A 156 18.84 -4.85 1.54
CA ARG A 156 20.08 -5.26 2.22
C ARG A 156 20.48 -4.25 3.30
N VAL A 157 20.37 -2.96 3.01
CA VAL A 157 20.63 -1.89 3.99
C VAL A 157 19.65 -1.98 5.16
N LEU A 158 18.35 -2.11 4.89
CA LEU A 158 17.34 -2.24 5.95
C LEU A 158 17.57 -3.47 6.83
N GLN A 159 17.92 -4.61 6.24
CA GLN A 159 18.24 -5.82 6.99
C GLN A 159 19.41 -5.59 7.96
N PHE A 160 20.52 -5.01 7.46
CA PHE A 160 21.69 -4.70 8.28
C PHE A 160 21.36 -3.77 9.45
N LEU A 161 20.53 -2.76 9.21
CA LEU A 161 20.10 -1.81 10.26
C LEU A 161 19.17 -2.48 11.29
N THR A 162 18.35 -3.44 10.87
CA THR A 162 17.41 -4.16 11.74
C THR A 162 18.09 -5.21 12.62
N GLU A 163 19.25 -5.72 12.19
CA GLU A 163 20.10 -6.65 12.96
C GLU A 163 20.82 -5.98 14.15
N GLY A 164 20.62 -4.67 14.37
CA GLY A 164 21.05 -3.97 15.58
C GLY A 164 22.50 -3.50 15.58
N LEU A 165 23.24 -3.68 14.47
CA LEU A 165 24.65 -3.30 14.33
C LEU A 165 24.90 -1.78 14.35
N ALA A 166 23.84 -0.97 14.26
CA ALA A 166 23.90 0.50 14.34
C ALA A 166 22.73 1.10 15.14
N ALA A 167 22.30 0.44 16.22
CA ALA A 167 21.09 0.80 16.97
C ALA A 167 21.03 2.27 17.40
N ASP A 168 22.15 2.85 17.83
CA ASP A 168 22.20 4.24 18.31
C ASP A 168 22.04 5.27 17.18
N ILE A 169 22.67 5.04 16.03
CA ILE A 169 22.57 5.93 14.86
C ILE A 169 21.18 5.78 14.22
N VAL A 170 20.68 4.54 14.11
CA VAL A 170 19.33 4.27 13.62
C VAL A 170 18.28 4.91 14.52
N ALA A 171 18.44 4.85 15.84
CA ALA A 171 17.53 5.52 16.77
C ALA A 171 17.52 7.05 16.55
N LYS A 172 18.68 7.66 16.32
CA LYS A 172 18.79 9.09 15.98
C LYS A 172 18.08 9.42 14.67
N VAL A 173 18.35 8.68 13.59
CA VAL A 173 17.70 8.87 12.27
C VAL A 173 16.19 8.71 12.37
N ARG A 174 15.71 7.69 13.08
CA ARG A 174 14.27 7.46 13.30
C ARG A 174 13.63 8.57 14.13
N SER A 175 14.34 9.13 15.09
CA SER A 175 13.78 10.16 15.98
C SER A 175 13.68 11.54 15.32
N GLY A 176 14.27 11.75 14.14
CA GLY A 176 14.42 13.07 13.53
C GLY A 176 15.27 14.03 14.37
N ALA A 177 16.12 13.49 15.25
CA ALA A 177 17.10 14.29 15.99
C ALA A 177 18.19 14.77 15.03
N PRO A 178 18.80 15.94 15.28
CA PRO A 178 19.89 16.45 14.43
C PRO A 178 21.00 15.41 14.33
N LEU A 179 21.23 14.93 13.11
CA LEU A 179 22.26 13.95 12.81
C LEU A 179 23.61 14.68 12.67
N ASN A 180 24.59 14.31 13.49
CA ASN A 180 25.95 14.79 13.32
C ASN A 180 26.56 14.15 12.06
N ALA A 181 27.22 14.94 11.21
CA ALA A 181 27.87 14.43 9.99
C ALA A 181 28.88 13.30 10.26
N ALA A 182 29.51 13.29 11.44
CA ALA A 182 30.39 12.22 11.88
C ALA A 182 29.67 10.87 12.02
N ASP A 183 28.48 10.86 12.64
CA ASP A 183 27.67 9.66 12.86
C ASP A 183 27.22 9.05 11.50
N MET A 184 26.86 9.90 10.54
CA MET A 184 26.44 9.45 9.20
C MET A 184 27.61 8.89 8.39
N ASN A 185 28.79 9.50 8.48
CA ASN A 185 30.00 9.01 7.85
C ASN A 185 30.44 7.66 8.44
N GLU A 186 30.28 7.47 9.75
CA GLU A 186 30.56 6.19 10.43
C GLU A 186 29.58 5.10 9.99
N LEU A 187 28.29 5.43 9.89
CA LEU A 187 27.27 4.51 9.38
C LEU A 187 27.57 4.07 7.94
N GLN A 188 27.91 5.02 7.07
CA GLN A 188 28.27 4.72 5.69
C GLN A 188 29.50 3.82 5.62
N ARG A 189 30.56 4.12 6.40
CA ARG A 189 31.76 3.28 6.48
C ARG A 189 31.45 1.86 6.94
N THR A 190 30.57 1.73 7.94
CA THR A 190 30.17 0.43 8.50
C THR A 190 29.40 -0.41 7.48
N LEU A 191 28.47 0.21 6.74
CA LEU A 191 27.72 -0.47 5.67
C LEU A 191 28.61 -0.93 4.52
N VAL A 192 29.60 -0.10 4.13
CA VAL A 192 30.60 -0.48 3.11
C VAL A 192 31.50 -1.61 3.62
N ALA A 193 31.96 -1.55 4.87
CA ALA A 193 32.79 -2.60 5.47
C ALA A 193 32.05 -3.94 5.60
N ALA A 194 30.73 -3.91 5.80
CA ALA A 194 29.87 -5.09 5.83
C ALA A 194 29.46 -5.60 4.43
N ASN A 195 29.99 -5.01 3.36
CA ASN A 195 29.71 -5.38 1.97
C ASN A 195 28.21 -5.31 1.58
N VAL A 196 27.47 -4.40 2.21
CA VAL A 196 26.03 -4.16 1.97
C VAL A 196 25.82 -3.38 0.66
N GLY A 197 26.79 -2.53 0.31
CA GLY A 197 26.94 -1.86 -0.98
C GLY A 197 28.25 -1.08 -1.09
N ASP A 198 28.51 -0.50 -2.26
CA ASP A 198 29.71 0.30 -2.55
C ASP A 198 29.45 1.81 -2.38
N GLN A 199 30.54 2.60 -2.36
CA GLN A 199 30.46 4.05 -2.19
C GLN A 199 29.62 4.72 -3.30
N ASP A 200 29.68 4.17 -4.52
CA ASP A 200 28.97 4.70 -5.69
C ASP A 200 27.45 4.48 -5.58
N SER A 201 27.00 3.31 -5.10
CA SER A 201 25.57 3.05 -4.83
C SER A 201 25.03 3.97 -3.74
N PHE A 202 25.81 4.22 -2.69
CA PHE A 202 25.42 5.17 -1.64
C PHE A 202 25.39 6.61 -2.14
N ALA A 203 26.31 7.01 -3.01
CA ALA A 203 26.32 8.33 -3.63
C ALA A 203 25.10 8.53 -4.55
N ALA A 204 24.78 7.52 -5.38
CA ALA A 204 23.60 7.54 -6.24
C ALA A 204 22.29 7.60 -5.43
N ALA A 205 22.19 6.82 -4.35
CA ALA A 205 21.04 6.85 -3.45
C ALA A 205 20.87 8.21 -2.75
N SER A 206 21.98 8.80 -2.31
CA SER A 206 22.00 10.11 -1.66
C SER A 206 21.63 11.22 -2.63
N ALA A 207 22.10 11.17 -3.89
CA ALA A 207 21.75 12.13 -4.93
C ALA A 207 20.25 12.06 -5.27
N LYS A 208 19.66 10.86 -5.28
CA LYS A 208 18.23 10.65 -5.57
C LYS A 208 17.31 11.18 -4.45
N LEU A 209 17.74 11.10 -3.20
CA LEU A 209 16.91 11.44 -2.03
C LEU A 209 17.32 12.76 -1.34
N GLY A 210 18.38 13.41 -1.83
CA GLY A 210 18.90 14.69 -1.33
C GLY A 210 19.97 14.56 -0.24
N SER A 211 19.91 13.50 0.59
CA SER A 211 20.98 13.19 1.55
C SER A 211 21.02 11.70 1.89
N PHE A 212 22.18 11.25 2.39
CA PHE A 212 22.32 9.89 2.91
C PHE A 212 21.41 9.65 4.13
N GLY A 213 21.23 10.66 4.98
CA GLY A 213 20.29 10.60 6.12
C GLY A 213 18.84 10.38 5.67
N LEU A 214 18.40 11.10 4.64
CA LEU A 214 17.07 10.93 4.05
C LEU A 214 16.89 9.56 3.40
N PHE A 215 17.94 9.02 2.78
CA PHE A 215 17.92 7.65 2.27
C PHE A 215 17.71 6.64 3.40
N ILE A 216 18.52 6.68 4.46
CA ILE A 216 18.37 5.76 5.59
C ILE A 216 17.00 5.93 6.25
N ARG A 217 16.51 7.17 6.43
CA ARG A 217 15.18 7.42 7.00
C ARG A 217 14.06 6.89 6.12
N SER A 218 14.19 6.95 4.79
CA SER A 218 13.21 6.36 3.86
C SER A 218 13.12 4.83 3.97
N LEU A 219 14.20 4.16 4.42
CA LEU A 219 14.21 2.71 4.62
C LEU A 219 13.65 2.29 5.98
N VAL A 220 13.96 3.04 7.04
CA VAL A 220 13.63 2.65 8.42
C VAL A 220 12.32 3.30 8.92
N GLY A 221 11.90 4.40 8.31
CA GLY A 221 10.73 5.18 8.70
C GLY A 221 10.97 6.10 9.91
N LEU A 222 10.04 7.03 10.14
CA LEU A 222 10.07 7.92 11.31
C LEU A 222 9.54 7.20 12.56
N ASP A 223 10.13 7.46 13.71
CA ASP A 223 9.60 7.00 14.98
C ASP A 223 8.25 7.65 15.27
N ARG A 224 7.24 6.83 15.58
CA ARG A 224 5.88 7.31 15.82
C ARG A 224 5.79 8.22 17.05
N ALA A 225 6.57 7.96 18.10
CA ALA A 225 6.56 8.81 19.28
C ALA A 225 7.21 10.17 18.99
N ALA A 226 8.26 10.21 18.16
CA ALA A 226 8.83 11.46 17.64
C ALA A 226 7.84 12.25 16.78
N ALA A 227 7.19 11.59 15.81
CA ALA A 227 6.18 12.20 14.95
C ALA A 227 5.00 12.78 15.76
N LYS A 228 4.49 12.02 16.74
CA LYS A 228 3.42 12.49 17.64
C LYS A 228 3.84 13.67 18.51
N ARG A 229 5.10 13.71 18.97
CA ARG A 229 5.62 14.86 19.74
C ARG A 229 5.69 16.12 18.87
N ALA A 230 6.15 15.99 17.62
CA ALA A 230 6.22 17.12 16.69
C ALA A 230 4.83 17.68 16.35
N PHE A 231 3.83 16.81 16.18
CA PHE A 231 2.45 17.19 15.90
C PHE A 231 1.55 17.31 17.14
N ALA A 232 2.11 17.31 18.36
CA ALA A 232 1.32 17.22 19.60
C ALA A 232 0.27 18.34 19.74
N GLU A 233 0.60 19.56 19.30
CA GLU A 233 -0.35 20.69 19.29
C GLU A 233 -1.60 20.37 18.45
N PHE A 234 -1.42 19.79 17.26
CA PHE A 234 -2.50 19.46 16.33
C PHE A 234 -3.33 18.24 16.74
N LEU A 235 -2.87 17.50 17.75
CA LEU A 235 -3.56 16.33 18.32
C LEU A 235 -4.39 16.69 19.57
N ASP A 236 -4.43 17.96 19.99
CA ASP A 236 -5.23 18.43 21.11
C ASP A 236 -6.73 18.47 20.73
N ASP A 237 -7.51 17.56 21.30
CA ASP A 237 -8.96 17.39 21.07
C ASP A 237 -9.82 18.55 21.60
N LYS A 238 -9.24 19.44 22.42
CA LYS A 238 -9.90 20.68 22.86
C LYS A 238 -9.74 21.81 21.85
N ARG A 239 -8.73 21.72 20.98
CA ARG A 239 -8.34 22.80 20.05
C ARG A 239 -8.59 22.45 18.59
N TYR A 240 -8.58 21.16 18.25
CA TYR A 240 -8.80 20.65 16.89
C TYR A 240 -9.95 19.66 16.85
N ASN A 241 -10.70 19.66 15.75
CA ASN A 241 -11.81 18.76 15.53
C ASN A 241 -11.35 17.36 15.07
N GLN A 242 -12.26 16.38 15.11
CA GLN A 242 -11.96 15.00 14.75
C GLN A 242 -11.40 14.83 13.32
N ASN A 243 -11.85 15.63 12.36
CA ASN A 243 -11.35 15.55 10.98
C ASN A 243 -9.91 16.07 10.86
N GLN A 244 -9.59 17.18 11.53
CA GLN A 244 -8.24 17.74 11.61
C GLN A 244 -7.27 16.75 12.29
N ILE A 245 -7.68 16.16 13.42
CA ILE A 245 -6.88 15.16 14.13
C ILE A 245 -6.68 13.90 13.29
N ARG A 246 -7.73 13.46 12.58
CA ARG A 246 -7.63 12.31 11.67
C ARG A 246 -6.67 12.58 10.50
N PHE A 247 -6.69 13.79 9.95
CA PHE A 247 -5.75 14.21 8.91
C PHE A 247 -4.31 14.13 9.40
N VAL A 248 -4.02 14.68 10.59
CA VAL A 248 -2.68 14.67 11.18
C VAL A 248 -2.23 13.25 11.52
N ASN A 249 -3.13 12.36 11.96
CA ASN A 249 -2.78 10.96 12.17
C ASN A 249 -2.40 10.24 10.86
N LEU A 250 -3.04 10.57 9.73
CA LEU A 250 -2.62 10.02 8.42
C LEU A 250 -1.21 10.50 8.03
N VAL A 251 -0.92 11.77 8.27
CA VAL A 251 0.43 12.36 8.06
C VAL A 251 1.46 11.64 8.91
N ILE A 252 1.18 11.44 10.20
CA ILE A 252 2.06 10.70 11.11
C ILE A 252 2.26 9.27 10.62
N ASP A 253 1.20 8.58 10.21
CA ASP A 253 1.28 7.20 9.73
C ASP A 253 2.09 7.05 8.45
N GLU A 254 2.00 8.00 7.52
CA GLU A 254 2.78 7.98 6.29
C GLU A 254 4.24 8.36 6.56
N LEU A 255 4.51 9.34 7.41
CA LEU A 255 5.87 9.64 7.90
C LEU A 255 6.53 8.43 8.59
N CYS A 256 5.76 7.66 9.36
CA CYS A 256 6.27 6.46 10.01
C CYS A 256 6.62 5.34 9.02
N LYS A 257 5.98 5.30 7.86
CA LYS A 257 6.19 4.27 6.84
C LYS A 257 7.28 4.66 5.85
N GLU A 258 7.18 5.86 5.29
CA GLU A 258 8.01 6.33 4.18
C GLU A 258 9.19 7.19 4.67
N GLY A 259 9.25 7.50 5.97
CA GLY A 259 10.29 8.32 6.59
C GLY A 259 10.18 9.81 6.28
N ARG A 260 9.58 10.19 5.15
CA ARG A 260 9.39 11.57 4.70
C ARG A 260 8.00 11.75 4.08
N LEU A 261 7.52 12.98 4.07
CA LEU A 261 6.27 13.30 3.40
C LEU A 261 6.40 14.65 2.68
N PRO A 262 6.59 14.69 1.35
CA PRO A 262 6.72 15.94 0.62
C PRO A 262 5.41 16.74 0.70
N ALA A 263 5.50 18.08 0.73
CA ALA A 263 4.33 18.94 0.95
C ALA A 263 3.20 18.71 -0.08
N GLY A 264 3.52 18.41 -1.34
CA GLY A 264 2.50 18.09 -2.35
C GLY A 264 1.72 16.79 -2.08
N ARG A 265 2.23 15.89 -1.22
CA ARG A 265 1.61 14.58 -0.96
C ARG A 265 0.27 14.69 -0.24
N VAL A 266 0.07 15.74 0.56
CA VAL A 266 -1.17 15.94 1.33
C VAL A 266 -2.37 16.38 0.48
N TYR A 267 -2.16 16.63 -0.82
CA TYR A 267 -3.22 16.93 -1.79
C TYR A 267 -3.65 15.72 -2.62
N ALA A 268 -3.17 14.52 -2.27
CA ALA A 268 -3.51 13.27 -2.94
C ALA A 268 -4.22 12.30 -1.96
N GLU A 269 -4.77 11.20 -2.47
CA GLU A 269 -5.35 10.15 -1.61
C GLU A 269 -4.31 9.60 -0.61
N PRO A 270 -4.67 9.33 0.67
CA PRO A 270 -6.02 9.33 1.25
C PRO A 270 -6.50 10.69 1.82
N TYR A 271 -5.70 11.76 1.72
CA TYR A 271 -5.98 13.06 2.32
C TYR A 271 -7.17 13.77 1.68
N VAL A 272 -7.35 13.60 0.37
CA VAL A 272 -8.50 14.12 -0.41
C VAL A 272 -9.83 13.64 0.16
N GLY A 273 -9.90 12.43 0.71
CA GLY A 273 -11.11 11.92 1.36
C GLY A 273 -11.52 12.66 2.64
N LEU A 274 -10.60 13.43 3.24
CA LEU A 274 -10.85 14.28 4.42
C LEU A 274 -10.92 15.76 4.06
N ALA A 275 -10.06 16.19 3.15
CA ALA A 275 -9.93 17.56 2.70
C ALA A 275 -9.80 17.60 1.16
N PRO A 276 -10.94 17.53 0.44
CA PRO A 276 -10.95 17.48 -1.04
C PRO A 276 -10.19 18.62 -1.73
N HIS A 277 -10.11 19.78 -1.09
CA HIS A 277 -9.40 20.95 -1.61
C HIS A 277 -8.07 21.22 -0.89
N GLY A 278 -7.55 20.25 -0.14
CA GLY A 278 -6.31 20.38 0.60
C GLY A 278 -6.48 20.80 2.07
N PRO A 279 -5.39 20.79 2.84
CA PRO A 279 -5.40 21.10 4.27
C PRO A 279 -6.01 22.45 4.62
N GLU A 280 -5.97 23.44 3.71
CA GLU A 280 -6.54 24.78 3.87
C GLU A 280 -8.07 24.77 4.01
N GLN A 281 -8.73 23.69 3.63
CA GLN A 281 -10.17 23.52 3.83
C GLN A 281 -10.52 23.20 5.28
N ILE A 282 -9.63 22.46 5.96
CA ILE A 282 -9.88 21.96 7.32
C ILE A 282 -9.10 22.75 8.37
N PHE A 283 -8.02 23.43 8.00
CA PHE A 283 -7.22 24.29 8.86
C PHE A 283 -7.40 25.76 8.50
N THR A 284 -7.28 26.67 9.47
CA THR A 284 -7.13 28.09 9.16
C THR A 284 -5.77 28.35 8.48
N ALA A 285 -5.60 29.49 7.80
CA ALA A 285 -4.33 29.84 7.15
C ALA A 285 -3.13 29.70 8.12
N ASP A 286 -3.19 30.33 9.30
CA ASP A 286 -2.14 30.23 10.32
C ASP A 286 -1.91 28.80 10.85
N GLN A 287 -2.92 27.92 10.78
CA GLN A 287 -2.78 26.52 11.19
C GLN A 287 -2.15 25.68 10.07
N ALA A 288 -2.51 25.95 8.81
CA ALA A 288 -1.93 25.29 7.65
C ALA A 288 -0.44 25.66 7.51
N ASP A 289 -0.09 26.94 7.68
CA ASP A 289 1.30 27.40 7.63
C ASP A 289 2.15 26.70 8.70
N ARG A 290 1.68 26.69 9.96
CA ARG A 290 2.36 25.98 11.05
C ARG A 290 2.44 24.47 10.81
N PHE A 291 1.41 23.87 10.22
CA PHE A 291 1.43 22.46 9.86
C PHE A 291 2.55 22.16 8.85
N PHE A 292 2.68 22.99 7.81
CA PHE A 292 3.74 22.85 6.81
C PHE A 292 5.13 23.17 7.36
N GLU A 293 5.25 24.09 8.33
CA GLU A 293 6.51 24.34 9.05
C GLU A 293 6.96 23.13 9.86
N VAL A 294 6.05 22.48 10.60
CA VAL A 294 6.36 21.25 11.34
C VAL A 294 6.76 20.14 10.38
N LEU A 295 6.03 20.01 9.26
CA LEU A 295 6.34 19.03 8.23
C LEU A 295 7.71 19.28 7.57
N ALA A 296 8.02 20.54 7.25
CA ALA A 296 9.31 20.95 6.71
C ALA A 296 10.44 20.66 7.70
N THR A 297 10.25 20.98 8.98
CA THR A 297 11.22 20.70 10.04
C THR A 297 11.52 19.21 10.13
N LEU A 298 10.48 18.37 10.12
CA LEU A 298 10.66 16.91 10.11
C LEU A 298 11.32 16.42 8.82
N ASN A 299 11.04 17.03 7.66
CA ASN A 299 11.68 16.67 6.40
C ASN A 299 13.15 17.12 6.30
N LEU A 300 13.52 18.22 6.96
CA LEU A 300 14.86 18.85 6.90
C LEU A 300 15.77 18.44 8.06
N ALA A 301 15.27 17.81 9.13
CA ALA A 301 16.09 17.37 10.25
C ALA A 301 17.25 16.40 9.85
N ASP A 302 17.18 15.80 8.65
CA ASP A 302 18.21 14.90 8.11
C ASP A 302 19.09 15.53 7.01
N THR A 303 18.85 16.79 6.63
CA THR A 303 19.79 17.51 5.79
C THR A 303 20.88 18.06 6.71
N GLY A 304 21.96 17.31 6.89
CA GLY A 304 23.20 17.80 7.50
C GLY A 304 23.88 18.88 6.67
N LEU A 305 23.14 19.91 6.24
CA LEU A 305 23.59 21.05 5.46
C LEU A 305 22.86 22.31 5.93
N ALA A 306 23.49 22.97 6.90
CA ALA A 306 23.64 24.42 6.88
C ALA A 306 24.93 24.78 7.62
N SER A 307 26.08 24.50 6.97
CA SER A 307 27.40 25.19 7.05
C SER A 307 28.43 24.38 6.29
#